data_AF-A0A8S2AJI8-F1
#
_entry.id   AF-A0A8S2AJI8-F1
#
_cell.length_a   1.000
_cell.length_b   1.000
_cell.length_c   1.000
_cell.angle_alpha   90.00
_cell.angle_beta   90.00
_cell.angle_gamma   90.00
#
_symmetry.space_group_name_H-M   'P 1'
#
loop_
_entity.id
_entity.type
_entity.pdbx_description
1 polymer ?
#
loop_
_entity_poly.entity_id
_entity_poly.type
_entity_poly.pdbx_seq_one_letter_code
_entity_poly.pdbx_strand_id
1 'polypeptide(L)'
;MLVDIALWSVDNPAPYFTPANLMVIAKNIPEETKFDRFLFLMRTYGYNLILVVANDCAPEEAQIPQAGTIWYWESLLDGAKPLDPTQLRSLLARGKRETFGCEEDDSQSEEDDDAPCPFCDK
;
A
#
# COMPACT_ATOMS: atom_id res chain seq x y z
N MET A 1 2.66 14.91 -5.28
CA MET A 1 2.82 13.48 -5.60
C MET A 1 1.48 12.76 -5.71
N LEU A 2 0.66 12.64 -4.64
CA LEU A 2 -0.62 11.91 -4.72
C LEU A 2 -1.56 12.44 -5.82
N VAL A 3 -1.79 13.77 -5.84
CA VAL A 3 -2.65 14.41 -6.84
C VAL A 3 -2.11 14.18 -8.26
N ASP A 4 -0.79 14.26 -8.45
CA ASP A 4 -0.15 14.08 -9.75
C ASP A 4 -0.35 12.65 -10.28
N ILE A 5 -0.19 11.65 -9.41
CA ILE A 5 -0.42 10.24 -9.80
C ILE A 5 -1.91 9.97 -10.04
N ALA A 6 -2.80 10.56 -9.23
CA ALA A 6 -4.24 10.45 -9.41
C ALA A 6 -4.71 11.10 -10.72
N LEU A 7 -4.12 12.22 -11.12
CA LEU A 7 -4.41 12.84 -12.41
C LEU A 7 -3.84 11.99 -13.55
N TRP A 8 -2.59 11.52 -13.41
CA TRP A 8 -1.96 10.63 -14.40
C TRP A 8 -2.76 9.34 -14.63
N SER A 9 -3.38 8.78 -13.59
CA SER A 9 -4.18 7.55 -13.72
C SER A 9 -5.50 7.76 -14.47
N VAL A 10 -6.02 8.99 -14.51
CA VAL A 10 -7.17 9.36 -15.36
C VAL A 10 -6.79 9.31 -16.83
N ASP A 11 -5.60 9.78 -17.18
CA ASP A 11 -5.07 9.78 -18.56
C ASP A 11 -4.57 8.39 -19.00
N ASN A 12 -4.31 7.49 -18.05
CA ASN A 12 -3.80 6.13 -18.30
C ASN A 12 -4.76 5.07 -17.76
N PRO A 13 -6.04 5.04 -18.20
CA PRO A 13 -7.04 4.15 -17.64
C PRO A 13 -6.80 2.69 -18.04
N ALA A 14 -7.40 1.78 -17.28
CA ALA A 14 -7.52 0.36 -17.61
C ALA A 14 -6.18 -0.37 -17.86
N PRO A 15 -5.28 -0.40 -16.86
CA PRO A 15 -3.94 -0.98 -16.99
C PRO A 15 -3.94 -2.49 -17.30
N TYR A 16 -5.08 -3.18 -17.14
CA TYR A 16 -5.27 -4.57 -17.55
C TYR A 16 -5.24 -4.79 -19.07
N PHE A 17 -5.62 -3.78 -19.86
CA PHE A 17 -5.60 -3.86 -21.33
C PHE A 17 -4.39 -3.13 -21.92
N THR A 18 -3.99 -2.03 -21.29
CA THR A 18 -2.83 -1.23 -21.67
C THR A 18 -1.87 -1.14 -20.48
N PRO A 19 -0.86 -2.02 -20.40
CA PRO A 19 0.06 -2.05 -19.26
C PRO A 19 0.69 -0.69 -19.00
N ALA A 20 0.57 -0.22 -17.76
CA ALA A 20 1.11 1.07 -17.33
C ALA A 20 2.02 0.87 -16.12
N ASN A 21 3.23 1.43 -16.21
CA ASN A 21 4.23 1.38 -15.15
C ASN A 21 4.17 2.69 -14.36
N LEU A 22 4.05 2.57 -13.03
CA LEU A 22 4.10 3.70 -12.12
C LEU A 22 5.38 3.59 -11.28
N MET A 23 6.33 4.48 -11.52
CA MET A 23 7.57 4.57 -10.76
C MET A 23 7.49 5.70 -9.75
N VAL A 24 7.65 5.38 -8.47
CA VAL A 24 7.65 6.36 -7.37
C VAL A 24 9.04 6.39 -6.75
N ILE A 25 9.70 7.53 -6.87
CA ILE A 25 11.01 7.79 -6.26
C ILE A 25 10.78 8.72 -5.08
N ALA A 26 10.98 8.23 -3.87
CA ALA A 26 10.73 8.99 -2.65
C ALA A 26 11.79 8.66 -1.60
N LYS A 27 12.15 9.65 -0.78
CA LYS A 27 13.11 9.45 0.31
C LYS A 27 12.53 8.53 1.39
N ASN A 28 11.30 8.80 1.81
CA ASN A 28 10.52 7.97 2.71
C ASN A 28 9.03 8.12 2.35
N ILE A 29 8.25 7.06 2.56
CA ILE A 29 6.79 7.06 2.47
C ILE A 29 6.26 6.81 3.89
N PRO A 30 5.89 7.86 4.64
CA PRO A 30 5.43 7.69 6.01
C PRO A 30 4.12 6.88 6.09
N GLU A 31 4.04 6.07 7.15
CA GLU A 31 2.88 5.25 7.55
C GLU A 31 1.61 6.10 7.70
N GLU A 32 0.45 5.46 7.54
CA GLU A 32 -0.91 6.04 7.73
C GLU A 32 -1.27 7.21 6.81
N THR A 33 -0.49 7.46 5.77
CA THR A 33 -0.87 8.46 4.79
C THR A 33 -1.86 7.89 3.78
N LYS A 34 -2.76 8.76 3.28
CA LYS A 34 -3.60 8.47 2.10
C LYS A 34 -2.79 7.97 0.90
N PHE A 35 -1.48 8.19 0.90
CA PHE A 35 -0.56 7.81 -0.16
C PHE A 35 -0.30 6.30 -0.22
N ASP A 36 -0.02 5.64 0.91
CA ASP A 36 0.19 4.19 0.93
C ASP A 36 -1.05 3.43 0.40
N ARG A 37 -2.22 3.75 0.97
CA ARG A 37 -3.50 3.19 0.52
C ARG A 37 -3.74 3.44 -0.98
N PHE A 38 -3.35 4.62 -1.48
CA PHE A 38 -3.48 4.94 -2.89
C PHE A 38 -2.54 4.10 -3.77
N LEU A 39 -1.28 3.88 -3.38
CA LEU A 39 -0.37 3.00 -4.10
C LEU A 39 -0.83 1.54 -4.08
N PHE A 40 -1.38 1.09 -2.95
CA PHE A 40 -2.03 -0.22 -2.84
C PHE A 40 -3.20 -0.35 -3.81
N LEU A 41 -4.05 0.67 -3.93
CA LEU A 41 -5.16 0.70 -4.89
C LEU A 41 -4.66 0.66 -6.33
N MET A 42 -3.68 1.49 -6.71
CA MET A 42 -3.09 1.46 -8.05
C MET A 42 -2.60 0.05 -8.39
N ARG A 43 -1.89 -0.58 -7.48
CA ARG A 43 -1.43 -1.94 -7.68
C ARG A 43 -2.57 -2.96 -7.80
N THR A 44 -3.63 -2.81 -7.00
CA THR A 44 -4.87 -3.63 -7.07
C THR A 44 -5.62 -3.43 -8.40
N TYR A 45 -5.55 -2.23 -8.96
CA TYR A 45 -6.11 -1.92 -10.28
C TYR A 45 -5.26 -2.44 -11.44
N GLY A 46 -4.11 -3.07 -11.19
CA GLY A 46 -3.30 -3.73 -12.22
C GLY A 46 -2.13 -2.88 -12.74
N TYR A 47 -1.85 -1.71 -12.14
CA TYR A 47 -0.67 -0.94 -12.48
C TYR A 47 0.60 -1.66 -11.99
N ASN A 48 1.66 -1.66 -12.80
CA ASN A 48 2.96 -2.17 -12.39
C ASN A 48 3.69 -1.13 -11.54
N LEU A 49 3.67 -1.34 -10.22
CA LEU A 49 4.24 -0.41 -9.25
C LEU A 49 5.73 -0.67 -9.03
N ILE A 50 6.55 0.34 -9.28
CA ILE A 50 7.99 0.35 -9.03
C ILE A 50 8.28 1.40 -7.97
N LEU A 51 8.85 0.97 -6.84
CA LEU A 51 9.26 1.86 -5.76
C LEU A 51 10.77 2.00 -5.74
N VAL A 52 11.24 3.23 -5.56
CA VAL A 52 12.65 3.51 -5.38
C VAL A 52 12.82 4.25 -4.07
N VAL A 53 13.48 3.58 -3.14
CA VAL A 53 13.74 4.08 -1.80
C VAL A 53 15.18 4.59 -1.71
N ALA A 54 15.37 5.61 -0.87
CA ALA A 54 16.70 6.10 -0.59
C ALA A 54 17.52 5.05 0.19
N ASN A 55 18.84 5.05 0.01
CA ASN A 55 19.72 4.05 0.64
C ASN A 55 19.84 4.26 2.15
N ASP A 56 19.56 5.48 2.63
CA ASP A 56 19.53 5.86 4.04
C ASP A 56 18.18 5.58 4.70
N CYS A 57 17.15 5.20 3.93
CA CYS A 57 15.87 4.80 4.46
C CYS A 57 15.89 3.29 4.68
N ALA A 58 15.77 2.84 5.93
CA ALA A 58 15.61 1.44 6.20
C ALA A 58 14.30 0.98 5.51
N PRO A 59 14.31 -0.08 4.69
CA PRO A 59 13.10 -0.60 4.06
C PRO A 59 12.07 -1.14 5.07
N GLU A 60 12.41 -1.18 6.36
CA GLU A 60 11.47 -1.40 7.47
C GLU A 60 10.69 -0.14 7.83
N GLU A 61 11.30 1.03 7.72
CA GLU A 61 10.68 2.33 7.99
C GLU A 61 9.82 2.80 6.81
N ALA A 62 10.23 2.43 5.59
CA ALA A 62 9.39 2.59 4.41
C ALA A 62 8.39 1.42 4.37
N GLN A 63 7.13 1.65 4.72
CA GLN A 63 6.10 0.64 4.49
C GLN A 63 5.94 0.43 2.99
N ILE A 64 6.50 -0.66 2.50
CA ILE A 64 6.44 -1.02 1.09
C ILE A 64 5.12 -1.78 0.86
N PRO A 65 4.25 -1.34 -0.08
CA PRO A 65 3.14 -2.15 -0.55
C PRO A 65 3.62 -3.55 -0.97
N GLN A 66 3.04 -4.57 -0.35
CA GLN A 66 3.58 -5.94 -0.15
C GLN A 66 4.04 -6.73 -1.39
N ALA A 67 3.92 -6.24 -2.61
CA ALA A 67 4.41 -6.96 -3.79
C ALA A 67 4.69 -6.05 -5.02
N GLY A 68 5.11 -4.81 -4.80
CA GLY A 68 5.74 -4.01 -5.86
C GLY A 68 7.17 -4.46 -6.15
N THR A 69 7.75 -3.98 -7.25
CA THR A 69 9.19 -4.08 -7.50
C THR A 69 9.90 -2.93 -6.79
N ILE A 70 11.03 -3.20 -6.13
CA ILE A 70 11.73 -2.18 -5.34
C ILE A 70 13.17 -2.06 -5.79
N TRP A 71 13.66 -0.83 -5.86
CA TRP A 71 15.08 -0.53 -5.97
C TRP A 71 15.54 0.33 -4.80
N TYR A 72 16.79 0.12 -4.40
CA TYR A 72 17.57 1.17 -3.77
C TYR A 72 18.01 2.17 -4.84
N TRP A 73 18.03 3.45 -4.49
CA TRP A 73 18.41 4.53 -5.41
C TRP A 73 19.79 4.29 -6.04
N GLU A 74 20.80 3.93 -5.25
CA GLU A 74 22.16 3.64 -5.79
C GLU A 74 22.13 2.45 -6.76
N SER A 75 21.43 1.37 -6.40
CA SER A 75 21.31 0.19 -7.26
C SER A 75 20.62 0.50 -8.58
N LEU A 76 19.61 1.37 -8.58
CA LEU A 76 18.97 1.83 -9.82
C LEU A 76 19.96 2.61 -10.70
N LEU A 77 20.72 3.54 -10.11
CA LEU A 77 21.69 4.36 -10.84
C LEU A 77 22.80 3.52 -11.47
N ASP A 78 23.23 2.46 -10.79
CA ASP A 78 24.23 1.51 -11.28
C ASP A 78 23.68 0.53 -12.34
N GLY A 79 22.39 0.61 -12.68
CA GLY A 79 21.72 -0.32 -13.59
C GLY A 79 21.61 -1.73 -13.01
N ALA A 80 21.70 -1.87 -11.69
CA ALA A 80 21.59 -3.13 -11.00
C ALA A 80 20.13 -3.62 -10.95
N LYS A 81 19.98 -4.90 -10.60
CA LYS A 81 18.67 -5.55 -10.49
C LYS A 81 17.89 -5.02 -9.27
N PRO A 82 16.55 -5.08 -9.32
CA PRO A 82 15.73 -4.73 -8.17
C PRO A 82 16.00 -5.68 -7.00
N LEU A 83 15.49 -5.31 -5.84
CA LEU A 83 15.57 -6.10 -4.63
C LEU A 83 14.99 -7.49 -4.85
N ASP A 84 15.71 -8.51 -4.40
CA ASP A 84 15.28 -9.90 -4.55
C ASP A 84 13.96 -10.14 -3.80
N PRO A 85 12.99 -10.86 -4.38
CA PRO A 85 11.71 -11.14 -3.72
C PRO A 85 11.84 -11.84 -2.35
N THR A 86 12.88 -12.66 -2.16
CA THR A 86 13.16 -13.33 -0.87
C THR A 86 13.60 -12.31 0.17
N GLN A 87 14.52 -11.41 -0.21
CA GLN A 87 14.98 -10.32 0.65
C GLN A 87 13.82 -9.37 0.97
N LEU A 88 13.00 -9.02 -0.02
CA LEU A 88 11.81 -8.21 0.17
C LEU A 88 10.85 -8.83 1.18
N ARG A 89 10.56 -10.13 1.07
CA ARG A 89 9.72 -10.84 2.06
C ARG A 89 10.33 -10.80 3.45
N SER A 90 11.64 -10.98 3.57
CA SER A 90 12.34 -10.89 4.86
C SER A 90 12.25 -9.48 5.46
N LEU A 91 12.33 -8.42 4.63
CA LEU A 91 12.20 -7.03 5.06
C LEU A 91 10.78 -6.71 5.52
N LEU A 92 9.77 -7.10 4.74
CA LEU A 92 8.36 -6.94 5.09
C LEU A 92 8.00 -7.70 6.38
N ALA A 93 8.54 -8.92 6.56
CA ALA A 93 8.33 -9.71 7.77
C ALA A 93 9.03 -9.13 9.01
N ARG A 94 10.06 -8.29 8.82
CA ARG A 94 10.76 -7.59 9.89
C ARG A 94 9.99 -6.34 10.33
N GLY A 95 9.50 -5.54 9.39
CA GLY A 95 8.65 -4.37 9.67
C GLY A 95 7.30 -4.72 10.34
N LYS A 96 6.69 -5.86 10.00
CA LYS A 96 5.45 -6.34 10.66
C LYS A 96 5.59 -6.70 12.15
N ARG A 97 6.80 -6.79 12.71
CA ARG A 97 6.96 -7.06 14.16
C ARG A 97 6.82 -5.81 15.03
N GLU A 98 6.84 -4.61 14.44
CA GLU A 98 6.72 -3.35 15.18
C GLU A 98 5.33 -2.72 15.09
N THR A 99 4.41 -3.29 14.30
CA THR A 99 2.98 -2.94 14.42
C THR A 99 2.42 -3.60 15.67
N PHE A 100 2.47 -2.87 16.79
CA PHE A 100 1.56 -3.06 17.91
C PHE A 100 0.12 -3.12 17.37
N GLY A 101 -0.67 -4.00 17.98
CA GLY A 101 -1.93 -4.50 17.45
C GLY A 101 -2.80 -3.42 16.80
N CYS A 102 -3.33 -3.75 15.63
CA CYS A 102 -4.73 -3.44 15.43
C CYS A 102 -5.44 -4.16 16.58
N GLU A 103 -5.81 -3.42 17.62
CA GLU A 103 -6.99 -3.80 18.39
C GLU A 103 -8.04 -4.10 17.31
N GLU A 104 -8.42 -5.36 17.24
CA GLU A 104 -9.67 -5.72 16.60
C GLU A 104 -10.69 -4.84 17.32
N ASP A 105 -11.19 -3.80 16.64
CA ASP A 105 -12.47 -3.21 16.97
C ASP A 105 -13.47 -4.36 16.82
N ASP A 106 -13.55 -5.19 17.86
CA ASP A 106 -14.74 -5.94 18.23
C ASP A 106 -15.77 -4.86 18.54
N SER A 107 -16.35 -4.30 17.48
CA SER A 107 -17.68 -3.75 17.54
C SER A 107 -18.57 -4.91 18.00
N GLN A 108 -18.69 -5.06 19.32
CA GLN A 108 -19.71 -5.84 19.96
C GLN A 108 -21.03 -5.27 19.44
N SER A 109 -21.59 -5.93 18.43
CA SER A 109 -23.00 -5.85 18.17
C SER A 109 -23.68 -6.46 19.38
N GLU A 110 -24.01 -5.63 20.37
CA GLU A 110 -25.02 -5.99 21.35
C GLU A 110 -26.33 -6.14 20.56
N GLU A 111 -26.71 -7.39 20.31
CA GLU A 111 -28.06 -7.76 19.93
C GLU A 111 -28.99 -7.40 21.10
N ASP A 112 -29.52 -6.17 21.09
CA ASP A 112 -30.68 -5.81 21.89
C ASP A 112 -31.94 -6.47 21.30
N ASP A 113 -32.06 -7.78 21.55
CA ASP A 113 -33.32 -8.53 21.45
C ASP A 113 -34.26 -8.06 22.58
N ASP A 114 -34.92 -6.90 22.42
CA ASP A 114 -36.23 -6.59 23.06
C ASP A 114 -36.75 -5.17 22.72
N ALA A 115 -36.70 -4.76 21.45
CA ALA A 115 -37.46 -3.58 20.99
C ALA A 115 -38.86 -4.00 20.50
N PRO A 116 -39.96 -3.58 21.15
CA PRO A 116 -41.32 -3.88 20.68
C PRO A 116 -41.57 -3.27 19.29
N CYS A 117 -42.04 -4.07 18.33
CA CYS A 117 -42.33 -3.62 16.98
C CYS A 117 -43.45 -2.55 17.00
N PRO A 118 -43.18 -1.30 16.53
CA PRO A 118 -44.16 -0.21 16.58
C PRO A 118 -45.30 -0.33 15.54
N PHE A 119 -45.37 -1.45 14.80
CA PHE A 119 -46.35 -1.68 13.74
C PHE A 119 -47.23 -2.93 13.95
N CYS A 120 -47.08 -3.65 15.07
CA CYS A 120 -47.82 -4.89 15.31
C CYS A 120 -49.18 -4.73 16.03
N ASP A 121 -49.57 -3.51 16.44
CA ASP A 121 -50.90 -3.25 17.00
C ASP A 121 -51.75 -2.35 16.10
N LYS A 122 -52.42 -2.97 15.11
CA LYS A 122 -53.70 -2.52 14.56
C LYS A 122 -54.52 -3.71 14.05
#